data_AF-A0A976K6M6-F1
#
_entry.id   AF-A0A976K6M6-F1
#
_cell.length_a   1.000
_cell.length_b   1.000
_cell.length_c   1.000
_cell.angle_alpha   90.00
_cell.angle_beta   90.00
_cell.angle_gamma   90.00
#
_symmetry.space_group_name_H-M   'P 1'
#
loop_
_entity.id
_entity.type
_entity.pdbx_description
1 polymer ?
#
loop_
_entity_poly.entity_id
_entity_poly.type
_entity_poly.pdbx_seq_one_letter_code
_entity_poly.pdbx_strand_id
1 'polypeptide(L)'
;MASRLVPALLVALLLVIHGQLWLGRGSVPQVTEMKRQLAEQERLNREAQLRNEQIASEVSDLREGLDMVEELARHDLGMVKPNEIFVQFAQSPQAPAMLPAASGPATPAARP
;
A
#
# COMPACT_ATOMS: atom_id res chain seq x y z
N MET A 1 33.50 71.99 18.65
CA MET A 1 33.46 70.57 19.06
C MET A 1 32.19 69.81 18.62
N ALA A 2 31.21 70.45 17.96
CA ALA A 2 29.97 69.79 17.51
C ALA A 2 30.11 68.91 16.25
N SER A 3 31.19 69.06 15.47
CA SER A 3 31.38 68.35 14.19
C SER A 3 31.68 66.85 14.32
N ARG A 4 32.02 66.37 15.53
CA ARG A 4 32.27 64.93 15.78
C ARG A 4 31.07 64.17 16.32
N LEU A 5 29.98 64.86 16.65
CA LEU A 5 28.76 64.23 17.16
C LEU A 5 27.96 63.53 16.06
N VAL A 6 27.88 64.13 14.88
CA VAL A 6 27.21 63.55 13.71
C VAL A 6 27.81 62.21 13.29
N PRO A 7 29.14 62.06 13.09
CA PRO A 7 29.71 60.76 12.76
C PRO A 7 29.58 59.75 13.90
N ALA A 8 29.66 60.19 15.16
CA ALA A 8 29.46 59.29 16.31
C ALA A 8 28.02 58.74 16.36
N LEU A 9 27.02 59.58 16.08
CA LEU A 9 25.62 59.17 15.99
C LEU A 9 25.39 58.18 14.83
N LEU A 10 26.00 58.44 13.66
CA LEU A 10 25.92 57.54 12.52
C LEU A 10 26.55 56.17 12.82
N VAL A 11 27.70 56.13 13.50
CA VAL A 11 28.34 54.88 13.92
C VAL A 11 27.48 54.15 14.95
N ALA A 12 26.90 54.87 15.92
CA ALA A 12 25.99 54.28 16.90
C ALA A 12 24.76 53.66 16.23
N LEU A 13 24.13 54.38 15.29
CA LEU A 13 22.99 53.87 14.52
C LEU A 13 23.38 52.66 13.68
N LEU A 14 24.56 52.69 13.05
CA LEU A 14 25.10 51.57 12.28
C LEU A 14 25.29 50.32 13.15
N LEU A 15 25.84 50.47 14.36
CA LEU A 15 26.04 49.36 15.30
C LEU A 15 24.71 48.76 15.77
N VAL A 16 23.70 49.59 16.01
CA VAL A 16 22.35 49.14 16.36
C VAL A 16 21.75 48.29 15.23
N ILE A 17 21.85 48.76 13.99
CA ILE A 17 21.37 48.00 12.82
C ILE A 17 22.16 46.70 12.64
N HIS A 18 23.48 46.73 12.80
CA HIS A 18 24.33 45.54 12.69
C HIS A 18 23.97 44.48 13.73
N GLY A 19 23.77 44.90 14.98
CA GLY A 19 23.31 44.03 16.06
C GLY A 19 21.91 43.49 15.81
N GLN A 20 20.98 44.33 15.35
CA GLN A 20 19.62 43.89 15.02
C GLN A 20 19.62 42.91 13.84
N LEU A 21 20.55 43.01 12.89
CA LEU A 21 20.65 42.08 11.76
C LEU A 21 21.18 40.71 12.21
N TRP A 22 22.09 40.68 13.19
CA TRP A 22 22.62 39.45 13.77
C TRP A 22 21.64 38.76 14.73
N LEU A 23 20.86 39.55 15.50
CA LEU A 23 19.89 39.04 16.48
C LEU A 23 18.43 38.99 15.97
N GLY A 24 18.15 39.51 14.78
CA GLY A 24 16.82 39.65 14.21
C GLY A 24 16.21 38.35 13.69
N ARG A 25 15.06 38.47 13.00
CA ARG A 25 14.30 37.36 12.40
C ARG A 25 15.20 36.56 11.44
N GLY A 26 15.73 35.42 11.90
CA GLY A 26 16.77 34.64 11.20
C GLY A 26 18.07 34.45 11.98
N SER A 27 18.14 34.91 13.23
CA SER A 27 19.31 34.75 14.09
C SER A 27 19.65 33.26 14.29
N VAL A 28 20.94 32.94 14.20
CA VAL A 28 21.53 31.60 14.42
C VAL A 28 20.87 30.82 15.57
N PRO A 29 20.59 31.40 16.76
CA PRO A 29 19.93 30.67 17.84
C PRO A 29 18.54 30.12 17.49
N GLN A 30 17.73 30.86 16.71
CA GLN A 30 16.39 30.41 16.34
C GLN A 30 16.44 29.25 15.33
N VAL A 31 17.40 29.32 14.39
CA VAL A 31 17.63 28.24 13.41
C VAL A 31 18.20 26.99 14.09
N THR A 32 19.06 27.13 15.10
CA THR A 32 19.57 25.96 15.85
C THR A 32 18.48 25.26 16.64
N GLU A 33 17.56 26.02 17.25
CA GLU A 33 16.44 25.44 17.99
C GLU A 33 15.45 24.73 17.06
N MET A 34 15.10 25.36 15.93
CA MET A 34 14.24 24.71 14.92
C MET A 34 14.89 23.47 14.31
N LYS A 35 16.21 23.48 14.04
CA LYS A 35 16.94 22.30 13.57
C LYS A 35 16.95 21.18 14.61
N ARG A 36 17.04 21.52 15.89
CA ARG A 36 17.01 20.54 16.99
C ARG A 36 15.63 19.87 17.09
N GLN A 37 14.56 20.66 16.99
CA GLN A 37 13.19 20.14 16.98
C GLN A 37 12.92 19.25 15.76
N LEU A 38 13.43 19.63 14.59
CA LEU A 38 13.33 18.82 13.37
C LEU A 38 14.05 17.47 13.53
N ALA A 39 15.28 17.48 14.05
CA ALA A 39 16.06 16.26 14.27
C ALA A 39 15.39 15.30 15.25
N GLU A 40 14.74 15.83 16.30
CA GLU A 40 13.99 15.04 17.27
C GLU A 40 12.73 14.41 16.63
N GLN A 41 11.95 15.20 15.88
CA GLN A 41 10.77 14.70 15.18
C GLN A 41 11.12 13.64 14.13
N GLU A 42 12.18 13.84 13.36
CA GLU A 42 12.66 12.84 12.40
C GLU A 42 13.06 11.53 13.08
N ARG A 43 13.69 11.59 14.25
CA ARG A 43 14.05 10.40 15.02
C ARG A 43 12.81 9.62 15.44
N LEU A 44 11.81 10.30 15.99
CA LEU A 44 10.55 9.70 16.40
C LEU A 44 9.79 9.12 15.20
N ASN A 45 9.80 9.82 14.06
CA ASN A 45 9.14 9.35 12.84
C ASN A 45 9.80 8.07 12.31
N ARG A 46 11.14 8.01 12.25
CA ARG A 46 11.87 6.80 11.85
C ARG A 46 11.54 5.60 12.75
N GLU A 47 11.46 5.82 14.06
CA GLU A 47 11.11 4.75 15.01
C GLU A 47 9.67 4.25 14.80
N ALA A 48 8.74 5.16 14.52
CA ALA A 48 7.36 4.81 14.19
C ALA A 48 7.23 4.08 12.85
N GLN A 49 8.01 4.47 11.83
CA GLN A 49 8.04 3.80 10.53
C GLN A 49 8.51 2.35 10.67
N LEU A 50 9.60 2.10 11.41
CA LEU A 50 10.11 0.75 11.64
C LEU A 50 9.07 -0.16 12.33
N ARG A 51 8.34 0.35 13.32
CA ARG A 51 7.25 -0.41 13.96
C ARG A 51 6.10 -0.68 13.00
N ASN A 52 5.72 0.29 12.18
CA ASN A 52 4.67 0.10 11.20
C ASN A 52 5.06 -0.95 10.16
N GLU A 53 6.30 -0.95 9.69
CA GLU A 53 6.82 -1.97 8.78
C GLU A 53 6.78 -3.37 9.41
N GLN A 54 7.18 -3.48 10.68
CA GLN A 54 7.12 -4.74 11.41
C GLN A 54 5.69 -5.27 11.53
N ILE A 55 4.75 -4.43 12.00
CA ILE A 55 3.34 -4.82 12.14
C ILE A 55 2.71 -5.14 10.78
N ALA A 56 3.07 -4.40 9.73
CA ALA A 56 2.59 -4.68 8.38
C ALA A 56 3.07 -6.05 7.88
N SER A 57 4.32 -6.42 8.17
CA SER A 57 4.84 -7.76 7.88
C SER A 57 4.08 -8.83 8.65
N GLU A 58 3.87 -8.65 9.95
CA GLU A 58 3.10 -9.59 10.77
C GLU A 58 1.67 -9.78 10.24
N VAL A 59 1.01 -8.70 9.82
CA VAL A 59 -0.33 -8.77 9.21
C VAL A 59 -0.30 -9.48 7.86
N SER A 60 0.75 -9.28 7.06
CA SER A 60 0.92 -10.00 5.79
C SER A 60 1.06 -11.51 6.04
N ASP A 61 1.93 -11.91 6.96
CA ASP A 61 2.18 -13.30 7.30
C ASP A 61 0.90 -13.99 7.84
N LEU A 62 0.12 -13.28 8.67
CA LEU A 62 -1.16 -13.78 9.17
C LEU A 62 -2.19 -13.97 8.05
N ARG A 63 -2.23 -13.06 7.07
CA ARG A 63 -3.15 -13.18 5.93
C ARG A 63 -2.77 -14.35 5.02
N GLU A 64 -1.50 -14.48 4.69
CA GLU A 64 -0.99 -15.59 3.87
C GLU A 64 -1.22 -16.94 4.56
N GLY A 65 -1.03 -17.00 5.89
CA GLY A 65 -1.38 -18.18 6.67
C GLY A 65 -2.87 -18.52 6.66
N LEU A 66 -3.76 -17.53 6.69
CA LEU A 66 -5.22 -17.75 6.60
C LEU A 66 -5.65 -18.20 5.20
N ASP A 67 -5.06 -17.65 4.16
CA ASP A 67 -5.36 -18.02 2.77
C ASP A 67 -4.97 -19.48 2.50
N MET A 68 -3.82 -19.93 3.01
CA MET A 68 -3.40 -21.34 2.94
C MET A 68 -4.39 -22.29 3.63
N VAL A 69 -4.95 -21.88 4.78
CA VAL A 69 -5.94 -22.67 5.52
C VAL A 69 -7.27 -22.70 4.75
N GLU A 70 -7.65 -21.60 4.12
CA GLU A 70 -8.84 -21.54 3.26
C GLU A 70 -8.69 -22.46 2.03
N GLU A 71 -7.52 -22.51 1.39
CA GLU A 71 -7.24 -23.45 0.30
C GLU A 71 -7.38 -24.91 0.74
N LEU A 72 -6.81 -25.28 1.90
CA LEU A 72 -6.95 -26.63 2.45
C LEU A 72 -8.41 -26.98 2.77
N ALA A 73 -9.15 -26.05 3.37
CA ALA A 73 -10.56 -26.25 3.69
C ALA A 73 -11.43 -26.41 2.43
N ARG A 74 -11.14 -25.64 1.38
CA ARG A 74 -11.83 -25.74 0.09
C ARG A 74 -11.46 -27.03 -0.67
N HIS A 75 -10.18 -27.41 -0.66
CA HIS A 75 -9.66 -28.52 -1.46
C HIS A 75 -9.95 -29.89 -0.82
N ASP A 76 -9.71 -30.05 0.49
CA ASP A 76 -9.78 -31.36 1.15
C ASP A 76 -11.14 -31.61 1.82
N LEU A 77 -11.77 -30.55 2.35
CA LEU A 77 -13.04 -30.65 3.07
C LEU A 77 -14.24 -30.21 2.22
N GLY A 78 -14.01 -29.62 1.04
CA GLY A 78 -15.06 -29.06 0.19
C GLY A 78 -15.86 -27.95 0.88
N MET A 79 -15.28 -27.31 1.89
CA MET A 79 -15.97 -26.29 2.67
C MET A 79 -16.11 -25.01 1.85
N VAL A 80 -17.31 -24.42 1.90
CA VAL A 80 -17.66 -23.18 1.22
C VAL A 80 -18.14 -22.15 2.25
N LYS A 81 -17.91 -20.85 1.99
CA LYS A 81 -18.39 -19.80 2.89
C LYS A 81 -19.92 -19.79 2.92
N PRO A 82 -20.55 -19.35 4.03
CA PRO A 82 -21.99 -19.12 4.07
C PRO A 82 -22.39 -18.17 2.93
N ASN A 83 -23.39 -18.58 2.14
CA ASN A 83 -23.88 -17.89 0.92
C ASN A 83 -22.95 -17.95 -0.32
N GLU A 84 -22.03 -18.91 -0.40
CA GLU A 84 -21.21 -19.16 -1.61
C GLU A 84 -21.74 -20.37 -2.41
N ILE A 85 -21.76 -20.29 -3.75
CA ILE A 85 -22.12 -21.39 -4.65
C ILE A 85 -20.86 -21.84 -5.40
N PHE A 86 -20.43 -23.07 -5.15
CA PHE A 86 -19.25 -23.66 -5.79
C PHE A 86 -19.64 -24.38 -7.09
N VAL A 87 -19.08 -23.95 -8.23
CA VAL A 87 -19.36 -24.51 -9.56
C VAL A 87 -18.11 -25.18 -10.11
N GLN A 88 -18.13 -26.50 -10.28
CA GLN A 88 -17.07 -27.27 -10.93
C GLN A 88 -17.41 -27.52 -12.40
N PHE A 89 -16.60 -27.02 -13.33
CA PHE A 89 -16.74 -27.31 -14.76
C PHE A 89 -16.11 -28.66 -15.07
N ALA A 90 -16.88 -29.74 -15.04
CA ALA A 90 -16.46 -30.99 -15.68
C ALA A 90 -16.57 -30.82 -17.20
N GLN A 91 -15.46 -30.91 -17.93
CA GLN A 91 -15.46 -31.00 -19.38
C GLN A 91 -16.40 -32.17 -19.76
N SER A 92 -17.56 -31.86 -20.34
CA SER A 92 -18.59 -32.88 -20.61
C SER A 92 -17.99 -33.99 -21.48
N PRO A 93 -18.25 -35.27 -21.19
CA PRO A 93 -17.88 -36.33 -22.11
C PRO A 93 -18.64 -36.05 -23.41
N GLN A 94 -17.90 -35.91 -24.52
CA GLN A 94 -18.51 -35.75 -25.83
C GLN A 94 -19.55 -36.86 -26.01
N ALA A 95 -20.82 -36.48 -26.17
CA ALA A 95 -21.89 -37.44 -26.42
C ALA A 95 -21.57 -38.19 -27.73
N PRO A 96 -21.71 -39.52 -27.77
CA PRO A 96 -21.39 -40.30 -28.96
C PRO A 96 -22.24 -39.81 -30.12
N ALA A 97 -21.58 -39.53 -31.26
CA ALA A 97 -22.23 -39.13 -32.49
C ALA A 97 -23.32 -40.16 -32.85
N MET A 98 -24.58 -39.74 -32.73
CA MET A 98 -25.73 -40.50 -33.15
C MET A 98 -25.65 -40.65 -34.68
N LEU A 99 -25.34 -41.87 -35.15
CA LEU A 99 -25.40 -42.23 -36.56
C LEU A 99 -26.84 -42.05 -37.06
N PRO A 100 -27.06 -41.46 -38.25
CA PRO A 100 -28.39 -41.24 -38.79
C PRO A 100 -29.06 -42.58 -39.12
N ALA A 101 -30.35 -42.65 -38.82
CA ALA A 101 -31.24 -43.77 -39.13
C ALA A 101 -31.16 -44.14 -40.63
N ALA A 102 -30.66 -45.34 -40.92
CA ALA A 102 -30.79 -45.96 -42.22
C ALA A 102 -32.26 -46.40 -42.41
N SER A 103 -32.88 -45.85 -43.44
CA SER A 103 -34.25 -46.11 -43.87
C SER A 103 -34.30 -47.36 -44.74
N GLY A 104 -35.27 -48.25 -44.50
CA GLY A 104 -35.70 -49.27 -45.46
C GLY A 104 -36.37 -50.49 -44.84
N PRO A 105 -37.67 -50.75 -45.10
CA PRO A 105 -38.28 -52.03 -44.82
C PRO A 105 -38.06 -52.97 -46.02
N ALA A 106 -37.35 -54.08 -45.81
CA ALA A 106 -37.31 -55.20 -46.76
C ALA A 106 -38.48 -56.16 -46.47
N THR A 107 -39.35 -56.28 -47.46
CA THR A 107 -40.53 -57.17 -47.56
C THR A 107 -40.23 -58.65 -47.24
N PRO A 108 -41.09 -59.36 -46.48
CA PRO A 108 -41.02 -60.81 -46.37
C PRO A 108 -41.98 -61.51 -47.37
N ALA A 109 -41.39 -62.45 -48.12
CA ALA A 109 -41.93 -63.74 -48.54
C ALA A 109 -43.21 -63.88 -49.41
N ALA A 110 -43.03 -64.55 -50.57
CA ALA A 110 -43.94 -65.56 -51.15
C ALA A 110 -43.07 -66.57 -51.94
N ARG A 111 -42.89 -67.81 -51.45
CA ARG A 111 -43.61 -69.08 -51.80
C ARG A 111 -43.27 -69.62 -53.21
N PRO A 112 -43.40 -70.95 -53.50
CA PRO A 112 -44.24 -71.99 -52.89
C PRO A 112 -43.60 -72.85 -51.78
#